data_AF-A0A2E2AER0-F1
#
_entry.id   AF-A0A2E2AER0-F1
#
_cell.length_a   1.000
_cell.length_b   1.000
_cell.length_c   1.000
_cell.angle_alpha   90.00
_cell.angle_beta   90.00
_cell.angle_gamma   90.00
#
_symmetry.space_group_name_H-M   'P 1'
#
loop_
_entity.id
_entity.type
_entity.pdbx_description
1 polymer ?
#
loop_
_entity_poly.entity_id
_entity_poly.type
_entity_poly.pdbx_seq_one_letter_code
_entity_poly.pdbx_strand_id
1 'polypeptide(L)' 'MSNWKIRIAGLILMILGSILFVWSVKYIQSEWPQIFVGLLSVFSTAMGFAILIMPIDLEEDNSNSE' A
#
# COMPACT_ATOMS: atom_id res chain seq x y z
N MET A 1 7.82 -3.62 -18.87
CA MET A 1 7.75 -2.22 -18.35
C MET A 1 6.65 -2.10 -17.27
N SER A 2 5.83 -3.14 -17.08
CA SER A 2 4.75 -3.18 -16.09
C SER A 2 5.27 -3.31 -14.66
N ASN A 3 6.33 -4.08 -14.43
CA ASN A 3 6.83 -4.38 -13.07
C ASN A 3 7.23 -3.13 -12.25
N TRP A 4 7.80 -2.13 -12.92
CA TRP A 4 8.15 -0.86 -12.28
C TRP A 4 6.91 -0.04 -11.86
N LYS A 5 5.81 -0.13 -12.63
CA LYS A 5 4.53 0.55 -12.28
C LYS A 5 3.90 -0.06 -11.03
N ILE A 6 3.93 -1.39 -10.86
CA ILE A 6 3.40 -2.00 -9.64
C ILE A 6 4.25 -1.64 -8.41
N ARG A 7 5.57 -1.61 -8.53
CA ARG A 7 6.43 -1.16 -7.41
C ARG A 7 6.17 0.30 -7.02
N ILE A 8 5.97 1.17 -8.01
CA ILE A 8 5.56 2.57 -7.78
C ILE A 8 4.17 2.62 -7.11
N ALA A 9 3.22 1.79 -7.54
CA ALA A 9 1.90 1.72 -6.92
C ALA A 9 1.99 1.30 -5.44
N GLY A 10 2.83 0.32 -5.10
CA GLY A 10 3.11 -0.08 -3.71
C GLY A 10 3.71 1.06 -2.87
N LEU A 11 4.67 1.80 -3.44
CA LEU A 11 5.27 2.99 -2.80
C LEU A 11 4.25 4.10 -2.54
N ILE A 12 3.39 4.41 -3.52
CA ILE A 12 2.31 5.38 -3.36
C ILE A 12 1.34 4.94 -2.27
N LEU A 13 1.02 3.65 -2.20
CA LEU A 13 0.15 3.08 -1.16
C LEU A 13 0.75 3.25 0.25
N MET A 14 2.07 3.06 0.41
CA MET A 14 2.75 3.29 1.69
C MET A 14 2.73 4.76 2.11
N ILE A 15 2.92 5.67 1.16
CA ILE A 15 2.83 7.13 1.40
C ILE A 15 1.40 7.49 1.82
N LEU A 16 0.40 6.93 1.14
CA LEU A 16 -1.01 7.14 1.47
C LEU A 16 -1.32 6.65 2.89
N GLY A 17 -0.88 5.44 3.24
CA GLY A 17 -1.05 4.87 4.59
C GLY A 17 -0.41 5.73 5.68
N SER A 18 0.76 6.31 5.41
CA SER A 18 1.45 7.23 6.33
C SER A 18 0.69 8.55 6.51
N ILE A 19 0.14 9.11 5.43
CA ILE A 19 -0.69 10.32 5.49
C ILE A 19 -1.99 10.05 6.26
N LEU A 20 -2.66 8.92 6.00
CA LEU A 20 -3.85 8.50 6.74
C LEU A 20 -3.56 8.30 8.24
N PHE A 21 -2.36 7.82 8.59
CA PHE A 21 -1.95 7.70 9.99
C PHE A 21 -1.91 9.06 10.68
N VAL A 22 -1.20 10.02 10.08
CA VAL A 22 -1.07 11.38 10.61
C VAL A 22 -2.44 12.04 10.69
N TRP A 23 -3.29 11.82 9.69
CA TRP A 23 -4.65 12.35 9.67
C TRP A 23 -5.48 11.77 10.81
N SER A 24 -5.42 10.45 11.03
CA SER A 24 -6.09 9.78 12.14
C SER A 24 -5.69 10.38 13.49
N VAL A 25 -4.38 10.53 13.75
CA VAL A 25 -3.88 11.04 15.03
C VAL A 25 -4.18 12.53 15.22
N LYS A 26 -4.16 13.33 14.16
CA LYS A 26 -4.23 14.80 14.27
C LYS A 26 -5.65 15.37 14.21
N TYR A 27 -6.56 14.77 13.45
CA TYR A 27 -7.87 15.37 13.19
C TYR A 27 -9.04 14.57 13.74
N ILE A 28 -8.85 13.28 14.05
CA ILE A 28 -9.91 12.46 14.62
C ILE A 28 -9.78 12.49 16.14
N GLN A 29 -10.81 13.00 16.82
CA GLN A 29 -10.86 13.08 18.28
C GLN A 29 -11.81 12.03 18.89
N SER A 30 -12.66 11.42 18.07
CA SER A 30 -13.48 10.28 18.50
C SER A 30 -12.68 8.99 18.46
N GLU A 31 -12.79 8.22 19.54
CA GLU A 31 -12.00 7.01 19.84
C GLU A 31 -12.15 5.93 18.75
N TRP A 32 -13.40 5.60 18.40
CA TRP A 32 -13.71 4.53 17.43
C TRP A 32 -13.29 4.86 15.99
N PRO A 33 -13.61 6.04 15.44
CA PRO A 33 -13.13 6.41 14.11
C PRO A 33 -11.60 6.50 14.05
N GLN A 34 -10.93 6.94 15.12
CA GLN A 34 -9.47 7.04 15.16
C GLN A 34 -8.82 5.65 15.06
N ILE A 35 -9.32 4.70 15.85
CA ILE A 35 -8.84 3.31 15.82
C ILE A 35 -9.07 2.69 14.43
N PHE A 36 -10.26 2.88 13.84
CA PHE A 36 -10.58 2.33 12.53
C PHE A 36 -9.68 2.89 11.42
N VAL A 37 -9.49 4.22 11.39
CA VAL A 37 -8.63 4.87 10.38
C VAL A 37 -7.15 4.56 10.64
N GLY A 38 -6.75 4.40 11.90
CA GLY A 38 -5.40 3.95 12.28
C GLY A 38 -5.12 2.53 11.79
N LEU A 39 -6.04 1.58 12.01
CA LEU A 39 -5.92 0.21 11.51
C LEU A 39 -5.91 0.17 9.98
N LEU A 40 -6.76 0.96 9.32
CA LEU A 40 -6.80 1.08 7.87
C LEU A 40 -5.47 1.63 7.30
N SER A 41 -4.87 2.59 7.99
CA SER A 41 -3.55 3.13 7.66
C SER A 41 -2.45 2.06 7.74
N VAL A 42 -2.43 1.30 8.84
CA VAL A 42 -1.46 0.21 9.02
C VAL A 42 -1.67 -0.87 7.96
N PHE A 43 -2.92 -1.24 7.68
CA PHE A 43 -3.27 -2.19 6.62
C PHE A 43 -2.79 -1.71 5.24
N SER A 44 -3.07 -0.45 4.89
CA SER A 44 -2.65 0.14 3.62
C SER A 44 -1.12 0.17 3.48
N THR A 45 -0.41 0.47 4.57
CA THR A 45 1.06 0.47 4.59
C THR A 45 1.62 -0.94 4.44
N ALA A 46 1.05 -1.91 5.15
CA ALA A 46 1.45 -3.32 5.05
C ALA A 46 1.18 -3.90 3.66
N MET A 47 0.05 -3.54 3.04
CA MET A 47 -0.28 -3.95 1.68
C MET A 47 0.66 -3.31 0.65
N GLY A 48 0.99 -2.03 0.80
CA GLY A 48 1.98 -1.35 -0.04
C GLY A 48 3.38 -1.96 0.07
N PHE A 49 3.76 -2.36 1.29
CA PHE A 49 5.00 -3.10 1.53
C PHE A 49 4.98 -4.50 0.92
N ALA A 50 3.87 -5.23 1.05
CA ALA A 50 3.70 -6.55 0.45
C ALA A 50 3.88 -6.53 -1.07
N ILE A 51 3.32 -5.50 -1.73
CA ILE A 51 3.48 -5.28 -3.18
C ILE A 51 4.94 -5.01 -3.57
N LEU A 52 5.70 -4.33 -2.71
CA LEU A 52 7.12 -4.05 -2.96
C LEU A 52 8.02 -5.28 -2.82
N ILE A 53 7.72 -6.17 -1.88
CA ILE A 53 8.50 -7.39 -1.64
C ILE A 53 8.07 -8.57 -2.54
N MET A 54 6.89 -8.49 -3.16
CA MET A 54 6.38 -9.54 -4.03
C MET A 54 7.30 -9.69 -5.27
N PRO A 55 7.76 -10.91 -5.59
CA PRO A 55 8.56 -11.17 -6.79
C PRO A 55 7.66 -11.19 -8.03
N ILE A 56 7.27 -10.01 -8.52
CA ILE A 56 6.41 -9.83 -9.71
C ILE A 56 7.15 -10.11 -11.02
N ASP A 57 8.49 -10.17 -10.98
CA ASP A 57 9.34 -10.42 -12.14
C ASP A 57 9.21 -11.86 -12.70
N LEU A 58 8.43 -12.76 -12.08
CA LEU A 58 8.22 -14.15 -12.55
C LEU A 58 6.98 -14.33 -13.45
N GLU A 59 6.11 -13.32 -13.57
CA GLU A 59 4.79 -13.49 -14.21
C GLU A 59 4.68 -12.80 -15.57
N GLU A 60 5.58 -11.87 -15.92
CA GLU A 60 5.56 -11.12 -17.20
C GLU A 60 6.20 -11.92 -18.37
N ASP A 61 6.80 -13.09 -18.13
CA ASP A 61 7.57 -13.85 -19.15
C ASP A 61 6.86 -15.09 -19.74
N ASN A 62 5.60 -15.35 -19.38
CA ASN A 62 4.84 -16.53 -19.86
C ASN A 62 3.67 -16.23 -20.82
N SER A 63 3.59 -15.02 -21.38
CA SER A 63 2.51 -14.66 -22.34
C SER A 63 2.98 -14.29 -23.74
N ASN A 64 4.22 -14.62 -24.12
CA ASN A 64 4.76 -14.43 -25.49
C ASN A 64 5.46 -15.71 -26.00
N SER A 65 4.87 -16.87 -25.72
CA SER A 65 5.26 -18.14 -26.34
C SER A 65 4.01 -18.97 -26.62
N GLU A 66 3.22 -18.52 -27.59
CA GLU A 66 2.63 -19.29 -28.70
C GLU A 66 1.78 -18.40 -29.60
#